data_AF-A0A8T4S7X4-F1
#
_entry.id   AF-A0A8T4S7X4-F1
#
_cell.length_a   1.000
_cell.length_b   1.000
_cell.length_c   1.000
_cell.angle_alpha   90.00
_cell.angle_beta   90.00
_cell.angle_gamma   90.00
#
_symmetry.space_group_name_H-M   'P 1'
#
loop_
_entity.id
_entity.type
_entity.pdbx_description
1 polymer ?
#
loop_
_entity_poly.entity_id
_entity_poly.type
_entity_poly.pdbx_seq_one_letter_code
_entity_poly.pdbx_strand_id
1 'polypeptide(L)' 'MPNLTLSITEELHEKMKRHSEIRWGDIVRKSISEKIEDLEIMDRLAKKSKLTQADIGEISHKVNRDIFEELNKR' A
#
# COMPACT_ATOMS: atom_id res chain seq x y z
N MET A 1 -23.87 -11.73 -6.79
CA MET A 1 -22.67 -11.15 -6.15
C MET A 1 -21.44 -11.74 -6.82
N PRO A 2 -20.39 -10.94 -7.09
CA PRO A 2 -19.13 -11.48 -7.61
C PRO A 2 -18.48 -12.42 -6.58
N ASN A 3 -17.83 -13.48 -7.05
CA ASN A 3 -17.11 -14.45 -6.24
C ASN A 3 -15.62 -14.45 -6.60
N LEU A 4 -14.77 -14.60 -5.58
CA LEU A 4 -13.32 -14.73 -5.73
C LEU A 4 -12.87 -16.03 -5.05
N THR A 5 -12.30 -16.94 -5.84
CA THR A 5 -11.70 -18.18 -5.33
C THR A 5 -10.18 -18.02 -5.29
N LEU A 6 -9.58 -18.29 -4.13
CA LEU A 6 -8.14 -18.19 -3.91
C LEU A 6 -7.58 -19.57 -3.55
N SER A 7 -6.51 -19.97 -4.22
CA SER A 7 -5.75 -21.15 -3.83
C SER A 7 -4.76 -20.80 -2.72
N ILE A 8 -4.72 -21.62 -1.68
CA ILE A 8 -3.77 -21.51 -0.57
C ILE A 8 -2.96 -22.79 -0.44
N THR A 9 -1.80 -22.72 0.21
CA THR A 9 -0.99 -23.91 0.48
C THR A 9 -1.67 -24.80 1.53
N GLU A 10 -1.44 -26.11 1.47
CA GLU A 10 -2.03 -27.05 2.44
C GLU A 10 -1.60 -26.71 3.88
N GLU A 11 -0.34 -26.31 4.07
CA GLU A 11 0.16 -25.90 5.40
C GLU A 11 -0.62 -24.71 5.97
N LEU A 12 -0.94 -23.71 5.14
CA LEU A 12 -1.71 -22.54 5.55
C LEU A 12 -3.16 -22.93 5.83
N HIS A 13 -3.76 -23.77 4.99
CA HIS A 13 -5.11 -24.29 5.19
C HIS A 13 -5.25 -25.03 6.53
N GLU A 14 -4.29 -25.89 6.86
CA GLU A 14 -4.27 -26.61 8.14
C GLU A 14 -4.08 -25.67 9.34
N LYS A 15 -3.26 -24.61 9.21
CA LYS A 15 -3.18 -23.54 10.23
C LYS A 15 -4.52 -22.83 10.41
N MET A 16 -5.18 -22.47 9.32
CA MET A 16 -6.47 -21.78 9.35
C MET A 16 -7.58 -22.65 9.95
N LYS A 17 -7.61 -23.95 9.66
CA LYS A 17 -8.55 -24.91 10.26
C LYS A 17 -8.40 -25.01 11.78
N ARG A 18 -7.17 -24.97 12.30
CA ARG A 18 -6.93 -24.98 13.76
C ARG A 18 -7.50 -23.76 14.46
N HIS A 19 -7.70 -22.67 13.73
CA HIS A 19 -8.31 -21.42 14.20
C HIS A 19 -9.66 -21.21 13.52
N SER A 20 -10.55 -22.19 13.67
CA SER A 20 -11.87 -22.20 13.03
C SER A 20 -12.85 -21.17 13.59
N GLU A 21 -12.55 -20.60 14.76
CA GLU A 21 -13.25 -19.46 15.36
C GLU A 21 -13.11 -18.17 14.52
N ILE A 22 -12.10 -18.11 13.65
CA ILE A 22 -11.82 -16.94 12.83
C ILE A 22 -12.61 -17.01 11.52
N ARG A 23 -13.34 -15.93 11.21
CA ARG A 23 -14.00 -15.76 9.90
C ARG A 23 -13.01 -15.28 8.85
N TRP A 24 -12.20 -16.20 8.34
CA TRP A 24 -11.13 -15.90 7.37
C TRP A 24 -11.59 -15.15 6.13
N GLY A 25 -12.80 -15.42 5.63
CA GLY A 25 -13.37 -14.70 4.49
C GLY A 25 -13.57 -13.19 4.76
N ASP A 26 -13.90 -12.81 6.00
CA ASP A 26 -14.04 -11.41 6.38
C ASP A 26 -12.68 -10.72 6.47
N ILE A 27 -11.65 -11.43 6.97
CA ILE A 27 -10.28 -10.92 7.01
C ILE A 27 -9.78 -10.65 5.59
N VAL A 28 -9.92 -11.62 4.68
CA VAL A 28 -9.50 -11.47 3.28
C VAL A 28 -10.25 -10.32 2.62
N ARG A 29 -11.57 -10.22 2.81
CA ARG A 29 -12.37 -9.12 2.25
C ARG A 29 -11.86 -7.78 2.74
N LYS A 30 -11.62 -7.63 4.05
CA LYS A 30 -11.12 -6.40 4.65
C LYS A 30 -9.75 -6.02 4.09
N SER A 31 -8.80 -6.96 4.03
CA SER A 31 -7.46 -6.70 3.51
C SER A 31 -7.46 -6.29 2.03
N ILE A 32 -8.32 -6.92 1.21
CA ILE A 32 -8.47 -6.52 -0.20
C ILE A 32 -9.08 -5.12 -0.29
N SER A 33 -10.14 -4.82 0.47
CA SER A 33 -10.77 -3.50 0.46
C SER A 33 -9.81 -2.38 0.86
N GLU A 34 -9.07 -2.57 1.95
CA GLU A 34 -8.05 -1.60 2.41
C GLU A 34 -6.98 -1.38 1.34
N LYS A 35 -6.50 -2.47 0.71
CA LYS A 35 -5.48 -2.35 -0.33
C LYS A 35 -5.98 -1.61 -1.58
N ILE A 36 -7.25 -1.80 -1.96
CA ILE A 36 -7.85 -1.07 -3.07
C ILE A 36 -7.99 0.42 -2.74
N GLU A 37 -8.42 0.76 -1.52
CA GLU A 37 -8.51 2.15 -1.08
C GLU A 37 -7.15 2.86 -1.12
N ASP A 38 -6.09 2.21 -0.64
CA ASP A 38 -4.72 2.72 -0.73
C ASP A 38 -4.31 2.99 -2.19
N LEU A 39 -4.58 2.04 -3.09
CA LEU A 39 -4.26 2.18 -4.51
C LEU A 39 -5.06 3.31 -5.16
N GLU A 40 -6.34 3.48 -4.82
CA GLU A 40 -7.15 4.59 -5.31
C GLU A 40 -6.63 5.95 -4.83
N ILE A 41 -6.18 6.03 -3.57
CA ILE A 41 -5.55 7.24 -3.04
C ILE A 41 -4.27 7.53 -3.80
N MET A 42 -3.40 6.53 -3.98
CA MET A 42 -2.17 6.66 -4.77
C MET A 42 -2.46 7.13 -6.19
N ASP A 43 -3.46 6.54 -6.85
CA ASP A 43 -3.88 6.94 -8.20
C ASP A 43 -4.42 8.37 -8.23
N ARG A 44 -5.18 8.80 -7.21
CA ARG A 44 -5.67 10.19 -7.13
C ARG A 44 -4.54 11.19 -6.92
N LEU A 45 -3.57 10.85 -6.07
CA LEU A 45 -2.37 11.67 -5.84
C LEU A 45 -1.52 11.74 -7.11
N ALA A 46 -1.28 10.59 -7.75
CA ALA A 46 -0.53 10.49 -9.00
C ALA A 46 -1.25 11.18 -10.18
N LYS A 47 -2.58 11.10 -10.28
CA LYS A 47 -3.34 11.80 -11.34
C LYS A 47 -3.38 13.31 -11.14
N LYS A 48 -3.48 13.78 -9.89
CA LYS A 48 -3.40 15.21 -9.56
C LYS A 48 -1.98 15.74 -9.75
N SER A 49 -0.99 14.87 -9.68
CA SER A 49 0.38 15.21 -9.95
C SER A 49 0.72 14.91 -11.41
N LYS A 50 0.66 15.91 -12.29
CA LYS A 50 1.47 15.85 -13.53
C LYS A 50 2.95 15.98 -13.14
N LEU A 51 3.46 15.03 -12.37
CA LEU A 51 4.84 14.94 -11.94
C LEU A 51 5.61 14.38 -13.13
N THR A 52 6.17 15.27 -13.92
CA THR A 52 7.12 14.92 -14.97
C THR A 52 8.45 14.48 -14.31
N GLN A 53 9.32 13.81 -15.07
CA GLN A 53 10.66 13.46 -14.57
C GLN A 53 11.46 14.71 -14.12
N ALA A 54 11.18 15.88 -14.71
CA ALA A 54 11.77 17.14 -14.28
C ALA A 54 11.29 17.56 -12.89
N ASP A 55 10.00 17.38 -12.58
CA ASP A 55 9.41 17.72 -11.28
C ASP A 55 9.94 16.81 -10.16
N ILE A 56 10.21 15.53 -10.45
CA ILE A 56 10.87 14.60 -9.50
C ILE A 56 12.29 15.09 -9.16
N GLY A 57 13.02 15.58 -10.16
CA GLY A 57 14.35 16.17 -9.98
C GLY A 57 14.31 17.39 -9.07
N GLU A 58 13.39 18.33 -9.31
CA GLU A 58 13.24 19.53 -8.46
C GLU A 58 12.89 19.18 -7.01
N ILE A 59 11.98 18.23 -6.79
CA ILE A 59 11.61 17.78 -5.44
C ILE A 59 12.82 17.15 -4.74
N SER A 60 13.58 16.28 -5.43
CA SER A 60 14.77 15.64 -4.87
C SER A 60 15.83 16.67 -4.48
N HIS A 61 16.02 17.71 -5.30
CA HIS A 61 16.95 18.80 -4.99
C HIS A 61 16.49 19.68 -3.83
N LYS A 62 15.18 19.92 -3.67
CA LYS A 62 14.63 20.66 -2.52
C LYS A 62 14.79 19.87 -1.23
N VAL A 63 14.39 18.60 -1.21
CA VAL A 63 14.52 17.73 -0.03
C VAL A 63 15.96 17.62 0.44
N ASN A 64 16.92 17.40 -0.48
CA ASN A 64 18.34 17.34 -0.11
C ASN A 64 18.87 18.67 0.42
N ARG A 65 18.41 19.80 -0.12
CA ARG A 65 18.83 21.13 0.34
C ARG A 65 18.30 21.41 1.74
N ASP A 66 17.01 21.18 1.96
CA ASP A 66 16.37 21.45 3.24
C ASP A 66 16.97 20.56 4.34
N ILE A 67 17.20 19.26 4.07
CA ILE A 67 17.92 18.36 4.98
C ILE A 67 19.35 18.85 5.24
N PHE A 68 20.07 19.31 4.21
CA PHE A 68 21.43 19.82 4.35
C PHE A 68 21.49 21.10 5.18
N GLU A 69 20.53 22.01 5.01
CA GLU A 69 20.40 23.23 5.81
C GLU A 69 20.03 22.93 7.26
N GLU A 70 19.15 21.94 7.51
CA GLU A 70 18.79 21.47 8.85
C GLU A 70 20.00 20.86 9.58
N LEU A 71 20.82 20.10 8.87
CA LEU A 71 22.01 19.44 9.42
C LEU A 71 23.17 20.42 9.68
N ASN A 72 23.32 21.47 8.86
CA ASN A 72 24.35 22.50 9.03
C ASN A 72 23.96 23.65 9.98
N LYS A 73 22.73 23.65 10.51
CA LYS A 73 22.31 24.56 11.59
C LYS A 73 22.71 24.09 12.99
N ARG A 74 23.42 22.97 13.12
CA ARG A 74 24.03 22.47 14.37
C ARG A 74 25.51 22.81 14.43
#